data_AF-A0A9E6CTJ6-F1
#
_entry.id   AF-A0A9E6CTJ6-F1
#
_cell.length_a   1.000
_cell.length_b   1.000
_cell.length_c   1.000
_cell.angle_alpha   90.00
_cell.angle_beta   90.00
_cell.angle_gamma   90.00
#
_symmetry.space_group_name_H-M   'P 1'
#
loop_
_entity.id
_entity.type
_entity.pdbx_description
1 polymer ?
#
loop_
_entity_poly.entity_id
_entity_poly.type
_entity_poly.pdbx_seq_one_letter_code
_entity_poly.pdbx_strand_id
1 'polypeptide(L)'
;MFKVNEYFEGKVKSLAFKDGDCDATIGVMAKGEYEFGTSSKEVMTVISGKLLIKFPDCDKWHEYNKFDSFTIGANKKFRVKTAGNSTYICRYYKDAKENCSGKCKCDC
;
A
#
# COMPACT_ATOMS: atom_id res chain seq x y z
N MET A 1 12.16 11.34 15.01
CA MET A 1 12.62 11.31 13.59
C MET A 1 11.93 10.16 12.89
N PHE A 2 11.36 10.37 11.70
CA PHE A 2 10.67 9.29 10.96
C PHE A 2 11.67 8.33 10.31
N LYS A 3 11.32 7.04 10.24
CA LYS A 3 12.11 6.06 9.48
C LYS A 3 11.83 6.26 7.98
N VAL A 4 12.87 6.50 7.20
CA VAL A 4 12.81 6.63 5.75
C VAL A 4 13.18 5.28 5.12
N ASN A 5 12.36 4.79 4.20
CA ASN A 5 12.67 3.63 3.38
C ASN A 5 12.85 4.08 1.93
N GLU A 6 13.82 3.49 1.24
CA GLU A 6 14.17 3.80 -0.13
C GLU A 6 14.30 2.50 -0.94
N TYR A 7 13.68 2.47 -2.12
CA TYR A 7 13.65 1.31 -3.00
C TYR A 7 13.90 1.75 -4.45
N PHE A 8 14.35 0.80 -5.28
CA PHE A 8 14.49 0.97 -6.73
C PHE A 8 15.28 2.23 -7.12
N GLU A 9 16.47 2.41 -6.55
CA GLU A 9 17.34 3.57 -6.81
C GLU A 9 16.65 4.91 -6.53
N GLY A 10 15.85 4.97 -5.47
CA GLY A 10 15.17 6.18 -5.04
C GLY A 10 13.88 6.50 -5.81
N LYS A 11 13.48 5.67 -6.77
CA LYS A 11 12.20 5.82 -7.50
C LYS A 11 10.98 5.59 -6.61
N VAL A 12 11.15 4.88 -5.50
CA VAL A 12 10.11 4.75 -4.48
C VAL A 12 10.71 5.08 -3.12
N LYS A 13 10.06 5.99 -2.39
CA LYS A 13 10.45 6.38 -1.03
C LYS A 13 9.23 6.41 -0.11
N SER A 14 9.40 6.00 1.13
CA SER A 14 8.33 6.05 2.13
C SER A 14 8.81 6.47 3.51
N LEU A 15 7.91 7.09 4.27
CA LEU A 15 8.10 7.46 5.67
C LEU A 15 7.20 6.57 6.53
N ALA A 16 7.80 5.85 7.47
CA ALA A 16 7.07 5.04 8.43
C ALA A 16 6.62 5.86 9.64
N PHE A 17 5.39 5.62 10.08
CA PHE A 17 4.75 6.27 11.22
C PHE A 17 3.65 5.37 11.82
N LYS A 18 3.05 5.82 12.93
CA LYS A 18 1.89 5.19 13.54
C LYS A 18 0.61 5.91 13.13
N ASP A 19 -0.35 5.19 12.56
CA ASP A 19 -1.71 5.68 12.29
C ASP A 19 -2.65 5.06 13.33
N GLY A 20 -2.84 5.78 14.44
CA GLY A 20 -3.39 5.19 15.67
C GLY A 20 -2.49 4.06 16.17
N ASP A 21 -3.06 2.88 16.40
CA ASP A 21 -2.31 1.69 16.84
C ASP A 21 -1.59 0.96 15.69
N CYS A 22 -1.90 1.31 14.44
CA CYS A 22 -1.39 0.65 13.25
C CYS A 22 -0.01 1.14 12.86
N ASP A 23 0.85 0.21 12.44
CA ASP A 23 2.01 0.58 11.63
C ASP A 23 1.51 1.06 10.26
N ALA A 24 2.08 2.17 9.76
CA ALA A 24 1.74 2.74 8.47
C ALA A 24 2.96 3.34 7.77
N THR A 25 2.89 3.42 6.45
CA THR A 25 3.86 4.16 5.63
C THR A 25 3.14 5.05 4.64
N ILE A 26 3.59 6.29 4.49
CA ILE A 26 3.19 7.17 3.39
C ILE A 26 4.36 7.29 2.42
N GLY A 27 4.10 7.16 1.12
CA GLY A 27 5.16 7.10 0.13
C GLY A 27 4.81 7.72 -1.21
N VAL A 28 5.86 7.92 -2.00
CA VAL A 28 5.83 8.39 -3.37
C VAL A 28 6.50 7.36 -4.27
N MET A 29 5.93 7.16 -5.45
CA MET A 29 6.38 6.27 -6.50
C MET A 29 6.49 7.05 -7.80
N ALA A 30 7.67 7.06 -8.40
CA ALA A 30 7.90 7.62 -9.73
C ALA A 30 7.35 6.69 -10.82
N LYS A 31 7.18 7.21 -12.04
CA LYS A 31 6.79 6.43 -13.22
C LYS A 31 7.64 5.16 -13.35
N GLY A 32 7.00 4.01 -13.47
CA GLY A 32 7.68 2.73 -13.58
C GLY A 32 6.77 1.54 -13.29
N GLU A 33 7.37 0.36 -13.28
CA GLU A 33 6.76 -0.90 -12.87
C GLU A 33 7.66 -1.55 -11.82
N TYR A 34 7.07 -2.03 -10.74
CA TYR A 34 7.74 -2.48 -9.53
C TYR A 34 7.07 -3.74 -8.99
N GLU A 35 7.83 -4.58 -8.30
CA GLU A 35 7.30 -5.76 -7.60
C GLU A 35 7.54 -5.61 -6.09
N PHE A 36 6.48 -5.82 -5.31
CA PHE A 36 6.52 -5.76 -3.85
C PHE A 36 6.10 -7.09 -3.26
N GLY A 37 6.62 -7.39 -2.06
CA GLY A 37 6.21 -8.52 -1.24
C GLY A 37 5.64 -8.05 0.09
N THR A 38 4.56 -8.66 0.53
CA THR A 38 3.93 -8.37 1.82
C THR A 38 4.38 -9.38 2.88
N SER A 39 4.64 -8.90 4.10
CA SER A 39 4.86 -9.78 5.27
C SER A 39 3.62 -9.88 6.16
N SER A 40 2.68 -8.96 6.01
CA SER A 40 1.42 -8.90 6.76
C SER A 40 0.28 -8.48 5.83
N LYS A 41 -0.96 -8.44 6.34
CA LYS A 41 -2.07 -7.91 5.56
C LYS A 41 -1.89 -6.41 5.40
N GLU A 42 -1.97 -5.93 4.17
CA GLU A 42 -1.74 -4.53 3.82
C GLU A 42 -2.99 -3.94 3.17
N VAL A 43 -3.36 -2.73 3.59
CA VAL A 43 -4.37 -1.91 2.90
C VAL A 43 -3.67 -0.68 2.34
N MET A 44 -3.61 -0.61 1.02
CA MET A 44 -3.03 0.51 0.30
C MET A 44 -4.13 1.42 -0.23
N THR A 45 -4.01 2.72 0.04
CA THR A 45 -4.89 3.77 -0.48
C THR A 45 -4.06 4.72 -1.33
N VAL A 46 -4.52 5.00 -2.55
CA VAL A 46 -3.90 6.01 -3.42
C VAL A 46 -4.25 7.40 -2.90
N ILE A 47 -3.24 8.26 -2.67
CA ILE A 47 -3.45 9.63 -2.18
C ILE A 47 -3.41 10.65 -3.34
N SER A 48 -2.59 10.38 -4.35
CA SER A 48 -2.49 11.17 -5.58
C SER A 48 -1.99 10.31 -6.72
N GLY A 49 -2.36 10.68 -7.95
CA GLY A 49 -2.01 9.94 -9.14
C GLY A 49 -2.88 8.71 -9.34
N LYS A 50 -2.29 7.66 -9.92
CA LYS A 50 -2.97 6.44 -10.31
C LYS A 50 -2.00 5.26 -10.27
N LEU A 51 -2.48 4.13 -9.74
CA LEU A 51 -1.76 2.86 -9.72
C LEU A 51 -2.52 1.80 -10.54
N LEU A 52 -1.78 1.01 -11.29
CA LEU A 52 -2.22 -0.25 -11.85
C LEU A 52 -1.61 -1.37 -11.02
N ILE A 53 -2.44 -2.31 -10.55
CA ILE A 53 -2.02 -3.40 -9.67
C ILE A 53 -2.26 -4.74 -10.37
N LYS A 54 -1.25 -5.61 -10.37
CA LYS A 54 -1.37 -7.02 -10.77
C LYS A 54 -1.19 -7.90 -9.54
N PHE A 55 -2.26 -8.58 -9.13
CA PHE A 55 -2.26 -9.51 -8.00
C PHE A 55 -1.57 -10.84 -8.38
N PRO A 56 -1.00 -11.58 -7.41
CA PRO A 56 -0.17 -12.77 -7.68
C PRO A 56 -0.86 -13.84 -8.53
N ASP A 57 -2.18 -13.99 -8.35
CA ASP A 57 -2.99 -15.03 -8.98
C ASP A 57 -3.94 -14.45 -10.05
N CYS A 58 -3.68 -13.24 -10.55
CA CYS A 58 -4.50 -12.57 -11.55
C CYS A 58 -3.65 -12.07 -12.72
N ASP A 59 -4.03 -12.44 -13.95
CA ASP A 59 -3.32 -11.96 -15.14
C ASP A 59 -3.66 -10.55 -15.59
N LYS A 60 -4.71 -9.96 -15.00
CA LYS A 60 -5.21 -8.64 -15.35
C LYS A 60 -4.63 -7.57 -14.43
N TRP A 61 -4.41 -6.40 -15.01
CA TRP A 61 -4.13 -5.18 -14.26
C TRP A 61 -5.44 -4.56 -13.79
N HIS A 62 -5.48 -4.16 -12.53
CA HIS A 62 -6.59 -3.46 -11.90
C HIS A 62 -6.20 -2.00 -11.68
N GLU A 63 -7.07 -1.08 -12.11
CA GLU A 63 -6.84 0.36 -11.96
C GLU A 63 -7.37 0.88 -10.62
N TYR A 64 -6.54 1.64 -9.92
CA TYR A 64 -6.89 2.35 -8.69
C TYR A 64 -6.53 3.83 -8.84
N ASN A 65 -7.58 4.66 -8.81
CA ASN A 65 -7.50 6.10 -8.89
C ASN A 65 -7.31 6.72 -7.50
N LYS A 66 -7.15 8.04 -7.47
CA LYS A 66 -7.05 8.80 -6.23
C LYS A 66 -8.19 8.45 -5.26
N PHE A 67 -7.81 8.12 -4.03
CA PHE A 67 -8.64 7.68 -2.91
C PHE A 67 -9.21 6.25 -3.01
N ASP A 68 -8.96 5.54 -4.10
CA ASP A 68 -9.28 4.12 -4.15
C ASP A 68 -8.32 3.34 -3.25
N SER A 69 -8.82 2.25 -2.69
CA SER A 69 -8.08 1.36 -1.80
C SER A 69 -8.15 -0.09 -2.25
N PHE A 70 -7.09 -0.83 -1.96
CA PHE A 70 -7.05 -2.27 -2.16
C PHE A 70 -6.33 -2.98 -1.02
N THR A 71 -6.68 -4.25 -0.84
CA THR A 71 -6.12 -5.10 0.21
C THR A 71 -5.26 -6.19 -0.41
N ILE A 72 -4.08 -6.40 0.15
CA ILE A 72 -3.19 -7.52 -0.16
C ILE A 72 -3.05 -8.37 1.10
N GLY A 73 -3.22 -9.69 0.98
CA GLY A 73 -2.98 -10.61 2.08
C GLY A 73 -1.49 -10.70 2.45
N ALA A 74 -1.20 -11.28 3.60
CA ALA A 74 0.18 -11.56 4.02
C ALA A 74 0.86 -12.58 3.10
N ASN A 75 2.19 -12.49 2.98
CA ASN A 75 3.04 -13.41 2.22
C ASN A 75 2.66 -13.49 0.74
N LYS A 76 2.29 -12.35 0.15
CA LYS A 76 1.93 -12.24 -1.26
C LYS A 76 2.92 -11.35 -1.99
N LYS A 77 3.11 -11.61 -3.28
CA LYS A 77 3.85 -10.72 -4.19
C LYS A 77 2.88 -10.10 -5.18
N PHE A 78 3.00 -8.81 -5.42
CA PHE A 78 2.16 -8.10 -6.37
C PHE A 78 2.99 -7.10 -7.16
N ARG A 79 2.53 -6.79 -8.37
CA ARG A 79 3.18 -5.76 -9.20
C ARG A 79 2.37 -4.48 -9.18
N VAL A 80 3.09 -3.38 -9.20
CA VAL A 80 2.55 -2.02 -9.24
C VAL A 80 3.14 -1.32 -10.44
N LYS A 81 2.29 -0.70 -11.25
CA LYS A 81 2.70 0.14 -12.37
C LYS A 81 2.05 1.51 -12.22
N THR A 82 2.82 2.56 -12.51
CA THR A 82 2.28 3.91 -12.57
C THR A 82 2.85 4.67 -13.77
N ALA A 83 1.98 5.43 -14.44
CA ALA A 83 2.33 6.19 -15.63
C ALA A 83 2.96 7.56 -15.31
N GLY A 84 2.89 8.01 -14.05
CA GLY A 84 3.43 9.27 -13.54
C GLY A 84 3.75 9.16 -12.05
N ASN A 85 4.07 10.27 -11.41
CA ASN A 85 4.31 10.27 -9.97
C ASN A 85 2.99 10.03 -9.21
N SER A 86 2.98 9.01 -8.36
CA SER A 86 1.81 8.66 -7.53
C SER A 86 2.21 8.58 -6.06
N THR A 87 1.28 8.91 -5.17
CA THR A 87 1.47 8.80 -3.73
C THR A 87 0.47 7.84 -3.12
N TYR A 88 0.86 7.19 -2.04
CA TYR A 88 0.04 6.19 -1.36
C TYR A 88 0.24 6.25 0.15
N ILE A 89 -0.75 5.76 0.88
CA ILE A 89 -0.61 5.33 2.26
C ILE A 89 -0.83 3.82 2.31
N CYS A 90 0.06 3.09 2.99
CA CYS A 90 -0.09 1.67 3.28
C CYS A 90 -0.26 1.50 4.79
N ARG A 91 -1.28 0.75 5.20
CA ARG A 91 -1.54 0.37 6.59
C ARG A 91 -1.32 -1.12 6.74
N TYR A 92 -0.57 -1.51 7.77
CA TYR A 92 -0.19 -2.88 8.03
C TYR A 92 -1.02 -3.44 9.18
N TYR A 93 -1.63 -4.61 8.98
CA TYR A 93 -2.48 -5.30 9.96
C TYR A 93 -1.82 -6.62 10.37
N LYS A 94 -1.61 -6.79 11.68
CA LYS A 94 -1.07 -8.02 12.28
C LYS A 94 -2.25 -8.91 12.67
N ASP A 95 -2.47 -9.98 11.91
CA ASP A 95 -3.54 -10.97 12.11
C ASP A 95 -5.00 -10.45 12.09
N ALA A 96 -5.94 -11.31 11.70
CA ALA A 96 -7.35 -10.97 11.49
C ALA A 96 -8.14 -10.58 12.77
N LYS A 97 -7.47 -10.48 13.92
CA LYS A 97 -8.07 -10.17 15.22
C LYS A 97 -7.52 -8.92 15.91
N GLU A 98 -6.40 -8.34 15.45
CA GLU A 98 -5.98 -7.03 15.96
C GLU A 98 -6.67 -5.95 15.14
N ASN A 99 -7.83 -5.53 15.65
CA ASN A 99 -8.48 -4.32 15.20
C ASN A 99 -7.52 -3.15 15.41
N CYS A 100 -6.91 -2.72 14.33
CA CYS A 100 -6.50 -1.35 14.06
C CYS A 100 -7.73 -0.42 14.24
N SER A 101 -8.19 -0.25 15.48
CA SER A 101 -9.49 0.33 15.81
C SER A 101 -9.42 1.85 15.83
N GLY A 102 -9.20 2.45 14.67
CA GLY A 102 -9.90 3.69 14.34
C GLY A 102 -11.37 3.36 14.06
N LYS A 103 -12.14 3.01 15.10
CA LYS A 103 -13.59 2.67 15.09
C LYS A 103 -14.18 2.38 13.70
N CYS A 104 -14.02 1.15 13.20
CA CYS A 104 -14.92 0.64 12.17
C CYS A 104 -16.18 0.12 12.88
N LYS A 105 -17.14 1.01 13.16
CA LYS A 105 -18.51 0.62 13.46
C LYS A 105 -19.19 0.26 12.14
N CYS A 106 -19.14 -1.00 11.75
CA CYS A 106 -20.10 -1.58 10.82
C CYS A 106 -20.55 -2.90 11.41
N ASP A 107 -21.58 -2.83 12.26
CA ASP A 107 -22.58 -3.89 12.31
C ASP A 107 -23.30 -3.89 10.96
N CYS A 108 -23.32 -5.05 10.30
CA CYS A 108 -24.23 -5.56 9.27
C CYS A 108 -23.50 -6.57 8.37
#